data_AF-A0A955PF69-F1
#
_entry.id   AF-A0A955PF69-F1
#
_cell.length_a   1.000
_cell.length_b   1.000
_cell.length_c   1.000
_cell.angle_alpha   90.00
_cell.angle_beta   90.00
_cell.angle_gamma   90.00
#
_symmetry.space_group_name_H-M   'P 1'
#
loop_
_entity.id
_entity.type
_entity.pdbx_description
1 polymer ?
#
loop_
_entity_poly.entity_id
_entity_poly.type
_entity_poly.pdbx_seq_one_letter_code
_entity_poly.pdbx_strand_id
1 'polypeptide(L)' 'FFRLDPNTGQFVRRIETHFQKMYSSRDLNQWLGKCGLKTLASYDGVTLNPPHSRSDRIHFVAGLQP' A
#
# COMPACT_ATOMS: atom_id res chain seq x y z
N PHE A 1 16.59 4.39 12.70
CA PHE A 1 17.03 5.70 12.19
C PHE A 1 17.45 6.60 13.36
N PHE A 2 18.13 7.71 13.11
CA PHE A 2 18.44 8.71 14.15
C PHE A 2 17.41 9.83 14.10
N ARG A 3 16.97 10.31 15.27
CA ARG A 3 16.08 11.45 15.40
C ARG A 3 16.73 12.47 16.32
N LEU A 4 16.74 13.73 15.91
CA LEU A 4 17.19 14.84 16.75
C LEU A 4 16.21 15.01 17.92
N ASP A 5 16.72 14.99 19.15
CA ASP A 5 16.00 15.40 20.34
C ASP A 5 16.11 16.94 20.48
N PRO A 6 15.00 17.69 20.35
CA PRO A 6 15.04 19.15 20.39
C PRO A 6 15.41 19.71 21.77
N ASN A 7 15.31 18.92 22.85
CA ASN A 7 15.61 19.38 24.21
C ASN A 7 17.10 19.24 24.56
N THR A 8 17.78 18.27 23.96
CA THR A 8 19.19 17.97 24.25
C THR A 8 20.12 18.33 23.09
N GLY A 9 19.57 18.57 21.90
CA GLY A 9 20.34 18.81 20.67
C GLY A 9 21.09 17.58 20.16
N GLN A 10 20.85 16.39 20.74
CA GLN A 10 21.55 15.16 20.39
C GLN A 10 20.69 14.26 19.50
N PHE A 11 21.36 13.45 18.66
CA PHE A 11 20.68 12.43 17.86
C PHE A 11 20.49 11.15 18.65
N VAL A 12 19.24 10.69 18.76
CA VAL A 12 18.89 9.43 19.43
C VAL A 12 18.65 8.35 18.38
N ARG A 13 19.29 7.19 18.55
CA ARG A 13 19.05 6.01 17.71
C ARG A 13 17.71 5.38 18.07
N ARG A 14 16.80 5.27 17.10
CA ARG A 14 15.59 4.45 17.18
C ARG A 14 15.73 3.21 16.32
N ILE A 15 15.30 2.08 16.87
CA ILE A 15 15.25 0.78 16.20
C ILE A 15 13.78 0.47 16.00
N GLU A 16 13.41 0.17 14.76
CA GLU A 16 12.07 -0.28 14.40
C GLU A 16 12.19 -1.55 13.57
N THR A 17 11.27 -2.48 13.79
CA THR A 17 11.16 -3.72 13.02
C THR A 17 9.76 -3.77 12.43
N HIS A 18 9.67 -3.88 11.11
CA HIS A 18 8.41 -3.86 10.36
C HIS A 18 8.30 -5.13 9.53
N PHE A 19 7.10 -5.70 9.46
CA PHE A 19 6.81 -6.86 8.62
C PHE A 19 5.79 -6.46 7.56
N GLN A 20 6.10 -6.79 6.31
CA GLN A 20 5.23 -6.55 5.17
C GLN A 20 5.12 -7.83 4.34
N LYS A 21 3.96 -8.01 3.71
CA LYS A 21 3.72 -9.11 2.78
C LYS A 21 2.96 -8.57 1.58
N MET A 22 3.48 -8.86 0.39
CA MET A 22 2.83 -8.55 -0.87
C MET A 22 1.97 -9.71 -1.33
N TYR A 23 0.93 -9.37 -2.09
CA TYR A 23 -0.01 -10.31 -2.69
C TYR A 23 -0.22 -9.94 -4.15
N SER A 24 -0.65 -10.91 -4.95
CA SER A 24 -1.01 -10.61 -6.33
C SER A 24 -2.34 -9.85 -6.38
N SER A 25 -2.55 -9.07 -7.44
CA SER A 25 -3.86 -8.44 -7.70
C SER A 25 -4.99 -9.47 -7.78
N ARG A 26 -4.69 -10.71 -8.19
CA ARG A 26 -5.64 -11.82 -8.22
C ARG A 26 -6.11 -12.18 -6.80
N ASP A 27 -5.19 -12.32 -5.86
CA ASP A 27 -5.52 -12.66 -4.47
C ASP A 27 -6.38 -11.56 -3.84
N LEU A 28 -5.98 -10.30 -4.04
CA LEU A 28 -6.71 -9.14 -3.55
C LEU A 28 -8.13 -9.06 -4.14
N ASN A 29 -8.28 -9.25 -5.45
CA ASN A 29 -9.60 -9.27 -6.11
C ASN A 29 -10.50 -10.40 -5.58
N GLN A 30 -9.93 -11.58 -5.32
CA GLN A 30 -10.68 -12.70 -4.74
C GLN A 30 -11.19 -12.36 -3.34
N TRP A 31 -10.37 -11.72 -2.49
CA TRP A 31 -10.78 -11.33 -1.14
C TRP A 31 -11.79 -10.20 -1.14
N LEU A 32 -11.64 -9.20 -2.02
CA LEU A 32 -12.64 -8.15 -2.20
C LEU A 32 -14.00 -8.77 -2.58
N GLY A 33 -14.01 -9.74 -3.50
CA GLY A 33 -15.23 -10.46 -3.87
C GLY A 33 -15.90 -11.18 -2.69
N LYS A 34 -15.13 -11.79 -1.79
CA LYS A 34 -15.68 -12.41 -0.56
C LYS A 34 -16.33 -11.40 0.39
N CYS A 35 -15.96 -10.13 0.29
CA CYS A 35 -16.57 -9.04 1.04
C CYS A 35 -17.76 -8.38 0.32
N GLY A 36 -18.21 -8.92 -0.82
CA GLY A 36 -19.27 -8.31 -1.64
C GLY A 36 -18.82 -7.08 -2.41
N LEU A 37 -17.50 -6.85 -2.53
CA LEU A 37 -16.93 -5.75 -3.27
C LEU A 37 -16.40 -6.23 -4.63
N LYS A 38 -16.52 -5.35 -5.63
CA LYS A 38 -15.90 -5.52 -6.92
C LYS A 38 -14.81 -4.48 -7.12
N THR A 39 -13.66 -4.91 -7.63
CA THR A 39 -12.61 -4.00 -8.09
C THR A 39 -13.12 -3.26 -9.33
N LEU A 40 -13.24 -1.94 -9.21
CA LEU A 40 -13.72 -1.03 -10.26
C LEU A 40 -12.57 -0.55 -11.14
N ALA A 41 -11.43 -0.25 -10.53
CA ALA A 41 -10.22 0.18 -11.22
C ALA A 41 -8.97 -0.12 -10.39
N SER A 42 -7.82 -0.10 -11.04
CA SER A 42 -6.52 -0.11 -10.39
C SER A 42 -5.56 0.83 -11.12
N TYR A 43 -4.65 1.46 -10.38
CA TYR A 43 -3.76 2.49 -10.92
C TYR A 43 -2.30 2.34 -10.48
N ASP A 44 -1.38 2.72 -11.37
CA ASP A 44 0.06 2.79 -11.13
C ASP A 44 0.45 4.04 -10.32
N GLY A 45 1.07 3.84 -9.16
CA GLY A 45 1.59 4.94 -8.35
C GLY A 45 0.54 6.02 -8.10
N VAL A 46 0.91 7.29 -8.24
CA VAL A 46 0.00 8.44 -8.10
C VAL A 46 -0.51 8.94 -9.46
N THR A 47 -0.78 8.01 -10.38
CA THR A 47 -1.30 8.32 -11.72
C THR A 47 -2.70 7.75 -11.92
N LEU A 48 -3.32 8.02 -13.08
CA LEU A 48 -4.54 7.35 -13.54
C LEU A 48 -4.25 6.27 -14.61
N ASN A 49 -2.99 5.89 -14.78
CA ASN A 49 -2.59 4.83 -15.71
C ASN A 49 -2.83 3.45 -15.10
N PRO A 50 -3.13 2.42 -15.91
CA PRO A 50 -3.23 1.06 -15.41
C PRO A 50 -1.86 0.56 -14.86
N PRO A 51 -1.86 -0.38 -13.90
CA PRO A 51 -0.63 -1.00 -13.40
C PRO A 51 0.12 -1.72 -14.52
N HIS A 52 1.45 -1.76 -14.38
CA HIS A 52 2.33 -2.46 -15.29
C HIS A 52 3.40 -3.25 -14.53
N SER A 53 4.24 -4.01 -15.25
CA SER A 53 5.23 -4.93 -14.66
C SER A 53 6.29 -4.26 -13.78
N ARG A 54 6.45 -2.93 -13.86
CA ARG A 54 7.39 -2.14 -13.05
C ARG A 54 6.72 -1.20 -12.05
N SER A 55 5.43 -1.44 -11.74
CA SER A 55 4.70 -0.61 -10.78
C SER A 55 5.15 -0.94 -9.36
N ASP A 56 5.72 0.05 -8.67
CA ASP A 56 6.14 -0.11 -7.26
C ASP A 56 4.95 -0.07 -6.28
N ARG A 57 3.86 0.60 -6.68
CA ARG A 57 2.63 0.72 -5.89
C ARG A 57 1.41 0.65 -6.79
N ILE A 58 0.43 -0.15 -6.38
CA ILE A 58 -0.86 -0.26 -7.05
C ILE A 58 -1.93 0.26 -6.11
N HIS A 59 -2.75 1.20 -6.60
CA HIS A 59 -3.95 1.65 -5.90
C HIS A 59 -5.15 0.90 -6.45
N PHE A 60 -6.00 0.37 -5.57
CA PHE A 60 -7.24 -0.32 -5.94
C PHE A 60 -8.43 0.56 -5.59
N VAL A 61 -9.38 0.68 -6.52
CA VAL A 61 -10.70 1.29 -6.28
C VAL A 61 -11.72 0.14 -6.29
N ALA A 62 -12.48 -0.01 -5.21
CA ALA A 62 -13.50 -1.04 -5.08
C ALA A 62 -14.81 -0.42 -4.58
N GLY A 63 -15.92 -1.02 -4.98
CA GLY A 63 -17.26 -0.60 -4.57
C GLY A 63 -18.21 -1.79 -4.49
N LEU A 64 -19.39 -1.54 -3.91
CA LEU A 64 -20.47 -2.54 -3.89
C LEU A 64 -20.89 -2.86 -5.32
N GLN A 65 -21.15 -4.14 -5.57
CA GLN A 65 -21.79 -4.57 -6.79
C GLN A 65 -23.29 -4.25 -6.66
N PRO A 66 -23.87 -3.39 -7.53
CA PRO A 66 -25.30 -3.15 -7.53
C PRO A 66 -26.10 -4.41 -7.89
#